data_AF-A0A401Q4C5-F1
#
_entry.id   AF-A0A401Q4C5-F1
#
_cell.length_a   1.000
_cell.length_b   1.000
_cell.length_c   1.000
_cell.angle_alpha   90.00
_cell.angle_beta   90.00
_cell.angle_gamma   90.00
#
_symmetry.space_group_name_H-M   'P 1'
#
loop_
_entity.id
_entity.type
_entity.pdbx_description
1 polymer ?
#
loop_
_entity_poly.entity_id
_entity_poly.type
_entity_poly.pdbx_seq_one_letter_code
_entity_poly.pdbx_strand_id
1 'polypeptide(L)'
;MIGWSGAAECSVPEEDGGKFYNACTVFAPNGSMLMKYRKIHLFDIDVPGKICFQESKTLSPGSTMCTFDTPYCKIGIGICYDMRFAELAQIYTKRGCQLLVYPGAFNMTTGPAHWELLQRAR
;
A
#
# COMPACT_ATOMS: atom_id res chain seq x y z
N MET A 1 26.74 -13.26 -3.87
CA MET A 1 25.62 -12.47 -3.31
C MET A 1 24.33 -13.11 -3.78
N ILE A 2 23.59 -13.76 -2.88
CA ILE A 2 22.30 -14.37 -3.22
C ILE A 2 21.29 -13.22 -3.26
N GLY A 3 20.74 -12.93 -4.44
CA GLY A 3 19.70 -11.91 -4.60
C GLY A 3 18.43 -12.34 -3.85
N TRP A 4 17.82 -11.43 -3.11
CA TRP A 4 16.47 -11.67 -2.58
C TRP A 4 15.49 -11.68 -3.76
N SER A 5 14.84 -12.83 -4.00
CA SER A 5 13.84 -13.03 -5.06
C SER A 5 12.42 -13.15 -4.51
N GLY A 6 12.13 -12.47 -3.40
CA GLY A 6 10.77 -12.46 -2.83
C GLY A 6 9.77 -11.81 -3.81
N ALA A 7 8.52 -12.25 -3.74
CA ALA A 7 7.43 -11.73 -4.56
C ALA A 7 6.46 -10.91 -3.70
N ALA A 8 5.91 -9.85 -4.29
CA ALA A 8 4.82 -9.08 -3.72
C ALA A 8 3.64 -9.13 -4.68
N GLU A 9 2.49 -9.60 -4.21
CA GLU A 9 1.23 -9.59 -4.94
C GLU A 9 0.32 -8.56 -4.29
N CYS A 10 -0.04 -7.50 -5.01
CA CYS A 10 -0.68 -6.35 -4.41
C CYS A 10 -1.88 -5.86 -5.21
N SER A 11 -2.82 -5.27 -4.48
CA SER A 11 -4.15 -4.90 -4.97
C SER A 11 -5.03 -6.09 -5.35
N VAL A 12 -4.95 -7.15 -4.54
CA VAL A 12 -5.80 -8.35 -4.67
C VAL A 12 -7.02 -8.19 -3.75
N PRO A 13 -8.25 -8.44 -4.23
CA PRO A 13 -9.42 -8.49 -3.37
C PRO A 13 -9.33 -9.69 -2.42
N GLU A 14 -9.45 -9.42 -1.12
CA GLU A 14 -9.45 -10.44 -0.08
C GLU A 14 -10.81 -10.47 0.62
N GLU A 15 -11.41 -11.65 0.76
CA GLU A 15 -12.59 -11.84 1.62
C GLU A 15 -12.17 -12.38 3.00
N ASP A 16 -12.67 -11.76 4.06
CA ASP A 16 -12.51 -12.23 5.44
C ASP A 16 -13.71 -11.83 6.29
N GLY A 17 -14.40 -12.82 6.85
CA GLY A 17 -15.57 -12.62 7.71
C GLY A 17 -16.72 -11.87 7.03
N GLY A 18 -16.93 -12.08 5.73
CA GLY A 18 -17.97 -11.41 4.94
C GLY A 18 -17.63 -9.95 4.56
N LYS A 19 -16.39 -9.51 4.79
CA LYS A 19 -15.88 -8.21 4.36
C LYS A 19 -14.81 -8.39 3.28
N PHE A 20 -14.78 -7.46 2.34
CA PHE A 20 -13.76 -7.43 1.30
C PHE A 20 -12.69 -6.38 1.60
N TYR A 21 -11.44 -6.65 1.26
CA TYR A 21 -10.31 -5.74 1.48
C TYR A 21 -9.45 -5.62 0.23
N ASN A 22 -8.78 -4.48 0.09
CA ASN A 22 -7.68 -4.30 -0.86
C ASN A 22 -6.39 -4.75 -0.18
N ALA A 23 -5.90 -5.94 -0.52
CA ALA A 23 -4.76 -6.56 0.16
C ALA A 23 -3.48 -6.57 -0.69
N CYS A 24 -2.34 -6.53 0.00
CA CYS A 24 -1.01 -6.74 -0.55
C CYS A 24 -0.29 -7.76 0.32
N THR A 25 0.11 -8.88 -0.28
CA THR A 25 0.82 -9.97 0.38
C THR A 25 2.27 -9.96 -0.08
N VAL A 26 3.18 -10.29 0.84
CA VAL A 26 4.61 -10.43 0.53
C VAL A 26 5.05 -11.83 0.92
N PHE A 27 5.81 -12.45 0.03
CA PHE A 27 6.32 -13.81 0.18
C PHE A 27 7.84 -13.81 0.23
N ALA A 28 8.39 -14.62 1.12
CA ALA A 28 9.81 -14.90 1.20
C ALA A 28 10.29 -15.73 0.00
N PRO A 29 11.61 -15.79 -0.28
CA PRO A 29 12.16 -16.59 -1.37
C PRO A 29 11.85 -18.11 -1.27
N ASN A 30 11.56 -18.61 -0.06
CA ASN A 30 11.14 -19.99 0.16
C ASN A 30 9.62 -20.22 -0.06
N GLY A 31 8.88 -19.19 -0.48
CA GLY A 31 7.44 -19.23 -0.72
C GLY A 31 6.55 -18.96 0.51
N SER A 32 7.11 -18.78 1.71
CA SER A 32 6.30 -18.49 2.90
C SER A 32 5.77 -17.04 2.89
N MET A 33 4.49 -16.83 3.21
CA MET A 33 3.94 -15.48 3.36
C MET A 33 4.53 -14.78 4.59
N LEU A 34 5.20 -13.65 4.37
CA LEU A 34 5.80 -12.82 5.42
C LEU A 34 4.79 -11.88 6.05
N MET A 35 3.90 -11.31 5.24
CA MET A 35 2.86 -10.40 5.73
C MET A 35 1.68 -10.33 4.77
N LYS A 36 0.60 -9.72 5.28
CA LYS A 36 -0.56 -9.28 4.52
C LYS A 36 -0.96 -7.89 5.01
N TYR A 37 -0.86 -6.90 4.14
CA TYR A 37 -1.30 -5.53 4.39
C TYR A 37 -2.67 -5.29 3.76
N ARG A 38 -3.64 -4.81 4.55
CA ARG A 38 -4.94 -4.34 4.06
C ARG A 38 -4.89 -2.81 3.99
N LYS A 39 -5.24 -2.23 2.84
CA LYS A 39 -5.25 -0.78 2.60
C LYS A 39 -5.98 -0.05 3.74
N ILE A 40 -5.30 0.88 4.39
CA ILE A 40 -5.85 1.59 5.55
C ILE A 40 -6.74 2.73 5.08
N HIS A 41 -6.26 3.53 4.12
CA HIS A 41 -6.98 4.68 3.61
C HIS A 41 -7.67 4.34 2.29
N LEU A 42 -8.97 4.06 2.36
CA LEU A 42 -9.78 3.79 1.18
C LEU A 42 -9.91 5.03 0.30
N PHE A 43 -9.97 4.80 -1.01
CA PHE A 43 -10.05 5.84 -2.02
C PHE A 43 -11.50 6.31 -2.17
N ASP A 44 -11.90 7.23 -1.31
CA ASP A 44 -13.16 7.93 -1.39
C ASP A 44 -12.90 9.37 -1.82
N ILE A 45 -13.16 9.68 -3.08
CA ILE A 45 -13.00 11.03 -3.63
C ILE A 45 -14.24 11.46 -4.40
N ASP A 46 -14.58 12.73 -4.28
CA ASP A 46 -15.54 13.40 -5.13
C ASP A 46 -14.93 14.72 -5.61
N VAL A 47 -14.56 14.74 -6.88
CA VAL A 47 -14.07 15.92 -7.58
C VAL A 47 -15.16 16.30 -8.60
N PRO A 48 -16.00 17.31 -8.29
CA PRO A 48 -17.11 17.70 -9.13
C PRO A 48 -16.72 17.89 -10.60
N GLY A 49 -17.44 17.23 -11.50
CA GLY A 49 -17.21 17.30 -12.95
C GLY A 49 -15.95 16.59 -13.46
N LYS A 50 -15.20 15.86 -12.61
CA LYS A 50 -13.99 15.12 -13.04
C LYS A 50 -14.04 13.64 -12.66
N ILE A 51 -14.18 13.33 -11.38
CA ILE A 51 -14.18 11.94 -10.90
C ILE A 51 -14.91 11.84 -9.57
N CYS A 52 -15.81 10.87 -9.47
CA CYS A 52 -16.38 10.41 -8.21
C CYS A 52 -16.06 8.92 -8.10
N PHE A 53 -15.38 8.52 -7.02
CA PHE A 53 -15.06 7.13 -6.75
C PHE A 53 -15.14 6.89 -5.24
N GLN A 54 -15.81 5.82 -4.83
CA GLN A 54 -16.01 5.50 -3.43
C GLN A 54 -15.70 4.02 -3.19
N GLU A 55 -14.44 3.72 -2.91
CA GLU A 55 -13.94 2.37 -2.65
C GLU A 55 -14.65 1.73 -1.44
N SER A 56 -15.04 2.55 -0.46
CA SER A 56 -15.74 2.10 0.76
C SER A 56 -17.14 1.53 0.55
N LYS A 57 -17.73 1.67 -0.65
CA LYS A 57 -19.00 1.01 -0.97
C LYS A 57 -18.88 -0.52 -1.01
N THR A 58 -17.69 -1.02 -1.31
CA THR A 58 -17.43 -2.46 -1.51
C THR A 58 -16.37 -2.98 -0.56
N LEU A 59 -15.32 -2.19 -0.33
CA LEU A 59 -14.16 -2.61 0.46
C LEU A 59 -14.19 -2.02 1.87
N SER A 60 -13.65 -2.78 2.81
CA SER A 60 -13.42 -2.40 4.20
C SER A 60 -11.97 -1.94 4.38
N PRO A 61 -11.71 -0.96 5.26
CA PRO A 61 -10.35 -0.53 5.57
C PRO A 61 -9.62 -1.57 6.42
N GLY A 62 -8.31 -1.67 6.22
CA GLY A 62 -7.41 -2.30 7.17
C GLY A 62 -7.18 -1.44 8.42
N SER A 63 -6.63 -2.05 9.46
CA SER A 63 -6.34 -1.37 10.75
C SER A 63 -4.89 -1.53 11.21
N THR A 64 -4.04 -2.20 10.42
CA THR A 64 -2.70 -2.61 10.83
C THR A 64 -1.67 -2.18 9.81
N MET A 65 -0.62 -1.50 10.29
CA MET A 65 0.59 -1.21 9.52
C MET A 65 1.44 -2.47 9.36
N CYS A 66 2.06 -2.66 8.19
CA CYS A 66 2.88 -3.83 7.91
C CYS A 66 4.29 -3.45 7.49
N THR A 67 5.27 -4.09 8.14
CA THR A 67 6.69 -4.02 7.80
C THR A 67 7.27 -5.41 7.74
N PHE A 68 8.30 -5.62 6.93
CA PHE A 68 9.07 -6.85 6.92
C PHE A 68 10.57 -6.56 6.74
N ASP A 69 11.41 -7.43 7.27
CA ASP A 69 12.85 -7.32 7.16
C ASP A 69 13.36 -8.09 5.95
N THR A 70 14.36 -7.53 5.27
CA THR A 70 15.17 -8.19 4.24
C THR A 70 16.63 -8.19 4.67
N PRO A 71 17.52 -8.93 3.98
CA PRO A 71 18.96 -8.84 4.23
C PRO A 71 19.56 -7.43 4.03
N TYR A 72 18.83 -6.50 3.41
CA TYR A 72 19.32 -5.16 3.06
C TYR A 72 18.74 -4.08 3.97
N CYS A 73 17.42 -4.11 4.21
CA CYS A 73 16.72 -3.15 5.06
C CYS A 73 15.33 -3.63 5.48
N LYS A 74 14.73 -2.91 6.42
CA LYS A 74 13.31 -3.00 6.74
C LYS A 74 12.47 -2.21 5.74
N ILE A 75 11.42 -2.85 5.25
CA ILE A 75 10.51 -2.30 4.24
C ILE A 75 9.13 -2.05 4.85
N GLY A 76 8.55 -0.88 4.62
CA GLY A 76 7.18 -0.52 4.98
C GLY A 76 6.25 -0.52 3.77
N ILE A 77 4.98 -0.89 3.95
CA ILE A 77 4.03 -1.10 2.85
C ILE A 77 2.80 -0.21 3.02
N GLY A 78 2.39 0.44 1.94
CA GLY A 78 1.09 1.11 1.80
C GLY A 78 0.50 0.80 0.42
N ILE A 79 -0.77 1.09 0.19
CA ILE A 79 -1.42 0.89 -1.12
C ILE A 79 -2.01 2.20 -1.62
N CYS A 80 -1.55 2.64 -2.80
CA CYS A 80 -2.11 3.73 -3.59
C CYS A 80 -2.42 5.00 -2.76
N TYR A 81 -3.67 5.16 -2.34
CA TYR A 81 -4.17 6.34 -1.63
C TYR A 81 -3.53 6.53 -0.25
N ASP A 82 -3.00 5.48 0.36
CA ASP A 82 -2.21 5.55 1.59
C ASP A 82 -1.03 6.54 1.46
N MET A 83 -0.48 6.72 0.26
CA MET A 83 0.63 7.63 0.00
C MET A 83 0.26 9.10 0.29
N ARG A 84 -1.03 9.47 0.30
CA ARG A 84 -1.47 10.83 0.63
C ARG A 84 -1.39 11.16 2.12
N PHE A 85 -1.28 10.16 2.99
CA PHE A 85 -1.25 10.30 4.44
C PHE A 85 0.21 10.19 4.93
N ALA A 86 0.84 11.33 5.16
CA ALA A 86 2.27 11.40 5.49
C ALA A 86 2.60 10.70 6.81
N GLU A 87 1.64 10.64 7.73
CA GLU A 87 1.74 10.00 9.04
C GLU A 87 2.12 8.52 8.92
N LEU A 88 1.60 7.82 7.91
CA LEU A 88 1.94 6.42 7.66
C LEU A 88 3.43 6.25 7.37
N ALA A 89 3.99 7.08 6.48
CA ALA A 89 5.41 7.07 6.16
C ALA A 89 6.26 7.49 7.37
N GLN A 90 5.87 8.56 8.08
CA GLN A 90 6.56 9.02 9.28
C GLN A 90 6.65 7.93 10.36
N ILE A 91 5.57 7.17 10.57
CA ILE A 91 5.57 6.05 11.51
C ILE A 91 6.49 4.93 11.01
N TYR A 92 6.47 4.59 9.72
CA TYR A 92 7.39 3.61 9.16
C TYR A 92 8.86 4.01 9.31
N THR A 93 9.20 5.27 9.07
CA THR A 93 10.55 5.81 9.31
C THR A 93 10.94 5.68 10.78
N LYS A 94 10.06 6.06 11.72
CA LYS A 94 10.29 5.89 13.17
C LYS A 94 10.47 4.42 13.58
N ARG A 95 9.89 3.48 12.83
CA ARG A 95 10.05 2.02 13.03
C ARG A 95 11.31 1.45 12.34
N GLY A 96 12.13 2.31 11.73
CA GLY A 96 13.40 1.94 11.09
C GLY A 96 13.26 1.44 9.65
N CYS A 97 12.15 1.69 8.97
CA CYS A 97 12.04 1.39 7.55
C CYS A 97 12.97 2.30 6.75
N GLN A 98 13.72 1.72 5.81
CA GLN A 98 14.59 2.48 4.89
C GLN A 98 14.07 2.48 3.45
N LEU A 99 13.04 1.67 3.20
CA LEU A 99 12.34 1.61 1.92
C LEU A 99 10.83 1.55 2.19
N LEU A 100 10.07 2.35 1.44
CA LEU A 100 8.62 2.30 1.42
C LEU A 100 8.16 1.87 0.03
N VAL A 101 7.22 0.93 -0.03
CA VAL A 101 6.65 0.44 -1.28
C VAL A 101 5.16 0.73 -1.29
N TYR A 102 4.72 1.44 -2.33
CA TYR A 102 3.32 1.83 -2.53
C TYR A 102 2.79 1.29 -3.86
N PRO A 103 2.36 0.02 -3.95
CA PRO A 103 1.66 -0.48 -5.11
C PRO A 103 0.38 0.33 -5.30
N GLY A 104 0.12 0.81 -6.51
CA GLY A 104 -1.07 1.61 -6.76
C GLY A 104 -1.31 1.90 -8.23
N ALA A 105 -2.56 2.23 -8.53
CA ALA A 105 -3.01 2.66 -9.84
C ALA A 105 -3.62 4.06 -9.70
N PHE A 106 -2.82 5.10 -9.94
CA PHE A 106 -3.33 6.47 -10.01
C PHE A 106 -4.06 6.67 -11.34
N ASN A 107 -5.18 7.39 -11.31
CA ASN A 107 -5.91 7.72 -12.53
C ASN A 107 -5.20 8.84 -13.33
N MET A 108 -5.57 9.02 -14.60
CA MET A 108 -4.95 10.02 -15.48
C MET A 108 -5.20 11.48 -15.07
N THR A 109 -6.15 11.72 -14.15
CA THR A 109 -6.42 13.07 -13.62
C THR A 109 -5.49 13.43 -12.47
N THR A 110 -5.27 12.48 -11.55
CA THR A 110 -4.49 12.69 -10.31
C THR A 110 -3.04 12.24 -10.44
N GLY A 111 -2.75 11.30 -11.34
CA GLY A 111 -1.43 10.78 -11.63
C GLY A 111 -0.45 11.88 -12.06
N PRO A 112 -0.70 12.61 -13.16
CA PRO A 112 0.21 13.66 -13.63
C PRO A 112 0.47 14.76 -12.60
N ALA A 113 -0.51 15.06 -11.75
CA ALA A 113 -0.39 16.11 -10.74
C ALA A 113 0.32 15.64 -9.46
N HIS A 114 0.14 14.38 -9.05
CA HIS A 114 0.48 13.96 -7.69
C HIS A 114 1.36 12.72 -7.59
N TRP A 115 1.44 11.86 -8.62
CA TRP A 115 2.15 10.59 -8.50
C TRP A 115 3.62 10.79 -8.14
N GLU A 116 4.34 11.56 -8.97
CA GLU A 116 5.77 11.81 -8.75
C GLU A 116 6.03 12.67 -7.50
N LEU A 117 5.20 13.69 -7.31
CA LEU A 117 5.34 14.61 -6.19
C LEU A 117 5.20 13.89 -4.85
N LEU A 118 4.15 13.06 -4.70
CA LEU A 118 3.88 12.38 -3.45
C LEU A 118 4.96 11.36 -3.12
N GLN A 119 5.40 10.54 -4.08
CA GLN A 119 6.45 9.54 -3.83
C GLN A 119 7.79 10.19 -3.45
N ARG A 120 8.15 11.33 -4.05
CA ARG A 120 9.39 12.07 -3.70
C ARG A 120 9.31 12.76 -2.35
N ALA A 121 8.09 13.07 -1.88
CA ALA A 121 7.84 13.71 -0.60
C ALA A 121 7.73 12.71 0.57
N ARG A 122 7.72 11.40 0.29
CA ARG A 122 7.78 10.34 1.31
C ARG A 122 9.21 9.88 1.48
#